data_AF-A0A397V2U7-F1
#
_entry.id   AF-A0A397V2U7-F1
#
_cell.length_a   1.000
_cell.length_b   1.000
_cell.length_c   1.000
_cell.angle_alpha   90.00
_cell.angle_beta   90.00
_cell.angle_gamma   90.00
#
_symmetry.space_group_name_H-M   'P 1'
#
loop_
_entity.id
_entity.type
_entity.pdbx_description
1 polymer ?
#
loop_
_entity_poly.entity_id
_entity_poly.type
_entity_poly.pdbx_seq_one_letter_code
_entity_poly.pdbx_strand_id
1 'polypeptide(L)'
;MFISSELLLFELTKQIEIHLIDTKAHWLRFHFGKIYQKSFQNDQYQKLQEWCNDILVKYSKTIFESEDFTSLQENALISLLKRDDLQMEEIKVWNYIIKWGIAQNPGLSTDPNNWTRENFQSLKDKLQNCLPHIRYFQISGDNIVDNIELYQEILEKDLLKDILKRIANSNRNVQSKILPPRINFPQSLPSSLFFLKNGTIHSSILSRVKKPKYAIYCGPTVGPVFDNDLCMRNNFNQDKQCYCGQVSYEKAIRNVPGWFSISEYEIFEVQEK
;
A
#
# COMPACT_ATOMS: atom_id res chain seq x y z
N MET A 1 20.22 -14.42 6.50
CA MET A 1 19.84 -13.67 5.30
C MET A 1 20.93 -12.68 4.90
N PHE A 2 21.23 -11.64 5.69
CA PHE A 2 22.26 -10.65 5.30
C PHE A 2 23.66 -11.28 5.16
N ILE A 3 24.11 -12.04 6.16
CA ILE A 3 25.41 -12.75 6.10
C ILE A 3 25.46 -13.76 4.94
N SER A 4 24.37 -14.47 4.67
CA SER A 4 24.33 -15.41 3.53
C SER A 4 24.41 -14.69 2.19
N SER A 5 23.84 -13.48 2.08
CA SER A 5 23.97 -12.63 0.89
C SER A 5 25.38 -12.07 0.74
N GLU A 6 26.02 -11.65 1.84
CA GLU A 6 27.41 -11.14 1.83
C GLU A 6 28.40 -12.23 1.39
N LEU A 7 28.13 -13.48 1.75
CA LEU A 7 28.91 -14.65 1.34
C LEU A 7 28.51 -15.20 -0.05
N LEU A 8 27.65 -14.50 -0.80
CA LEU A 8 27.17 -14.89 -2.13
C LEU A 8 26.45 -16.27 -2.17
N LEU A 9 25.87 -16.68 -1.05
CA LEU A 9 25.08 -17.92 -0.94
C LEU A 9 23.62 -17.64 -1.34
N PHE A 10 23.41 -17.41 -2.64
CA PHE A 10 22.12 -16.92 -3.16
C PHE A 10 20.94 -17.87 -2.90
N GLU A 11 21.11 -19.17 -3.15
CA GLU A 11 20.04 -20.15 -2.91
C GLU A 11 19.67 -20.22 -1.42
N LEU A 12 20.68 -20.26 -0.54
CA LEU A 12 20.44 -20.21 0.90
C LEU A 12 19.72 -18.92 1.32
N THR A 13 20.09 -17.78 0.73
CA THR A 13 19.46 -16.49 1.02
C THR A 13 17.99 -16.51 0.66
N LYS A 14 17.64 -17.03 -0.53
CA LYS A 14 16.26 -17.20 -0.98
C LYS A 14 15.45 -18.13 -0.07
N GLN A 15 16.03 -19.26 0.35
CA GLN A 15 15.35 -20.18 1.27
C GLN A 15 15.11 -19.53 2.64
N ILE A 16 16.06 -18.72 3.14
CA ILE A 16 15.89 -17.97 4.38
C ILE A 16 14.79 -16.90 4.23
N GLU A 17 14.71 -16.19 3.10
CA GLU A 17 13.64 -15.21 2.86
C GLU A 17 12.26 -15.85 2.96
N ILE A 18 12.05 -16.95 2.23
CA ILE A 18 10.77 -17.69 2.23
C ILE A 18 10.44 -18.16 3.64
N HIS A 19 11.40 -18.81 4.30
CA HIS A 19 11.19 -19.31 5.66
C HIS A 19 10.87 -18.17 6.65
N LEU A 20 11.53 -17.02 6.52
CA LEU A 20 11.29 -15.85 7.37
C LEU A 20 9.90 -15.27 7.13
N ILE A 21 9.47 -15.17 5.88
CA ILE A 21 8.13 -14.72 5.51
C ILE A 21 7.07 -15.65 6.11
N ASP A 22 7.22 -16.96 5.93
CA ASP A 22 6.22 -17.94 6.35
C ASP A 22 6.12 -18.07 7.87
N THR A 23 7.25 -18.03 8.57
CA THR A 23 7.29 -18.33 10.02
C THR A 23 7.33 -17.10 10.91
N LYS A 24 7.67 -15.91 10.37
CA LYS A 24 7.85 -14.67 11.13
C LYS A 24 7.12 -13.47 10.55
N ALA A 25 6.07 -13.67 9.73
CA ALA A 25 5.25 -12.60 9.16
C ALA A 25 4.84 -11.52 10.17
N HIS A 26 4.42 -11.90 11.39
CA HIS A 26 4.07 -10.93 12.44
C HIS A 26 5.25 -10.04 12.85
N TRP A 27 6.41 -10.65 13.12
CA TRP A 27 7.63 -9.90 13.45
C TRP A 27 8.05 -8.98 12.30
N LEU A 28 7.91 -9.47 11.06
CA LEU A 28 8.18 -8.67 9.88
C LEU A 28 7.26 -7.44 9.77
N ARG A 29 5.97 -7.61 10.04
CA ARG A 29 4.98 -6.50 10.06
C ARG A 29 5.27 -5.52 11.18
N PHE A 30 5.62 -6.01 12.37
CA PHE A 30 5.94 -5.15 13.52
C PHE A 30 7.19 -4.29 13.27
N HIS A 31 8.16 -4.79 12.50
CA HIS A 31 9.38 -4.07 12.15
C HIS A 31 9.40 -3.55 10.70
N PHE A 32 8.22 -3.39 10.11
CA PHE A 32 8.05 -3.21 8.67
C PHE A 32 8.94 -2.10 8.08
N GLY A 33 8.93 -0.88 8.66
CA GLY A 33 9.71 0.24 8.11
C GLY A 33 11.21 -0.06 7.98
N LYS A 34 11.81 -0.70 8.99
CA LYS A 34 13.23 -1.09 8.95
C LYS A 34 13.50 -2.20 7.96
N ILE A 35 12.61 -3.18 7.87
CA ILE A 35 12.72 -4.31 6.95
C ILE A 35 12.60 -3.82 5.52
N TYR A 36 11.63 -2.95 5.25
CA TYR A 36 11.42 -2.34 3.96
C TYR A 36 12.70 -1.63 3.50
N GLN A 37 13.21 -0.68 4.30
CA GLN A 37 14.45 0.04 3.98
C GLN A 37 15.64 -0.89 3.75
N LYS A 38 15.83 -1.92 4.59
CA LYS A 38 16.95 -2.88 4.42
C LYS A 38 16.77 -3.79 3.21
N SER A 39 15.55 -4.22 2.91
CA SER A 39 15.27 -5.11 1.78
C SER A 39 15.60 -4.46 0.45
N PHE A 40 15.43 -3.14 0.33
CA PHE A 40 15.76 -2.37 -0.87
C PHE A 40 17.21 -1.88 -0.91
N GLN A 41 18.04 -2.11 0.12
CA GLN A 41 19.48 -1.82 0.00
C GLN A 41 20.22 -2.82 -0.90
N ASN A 42 19.59 -3.94 -1.23
CA ASN A 42 20.20 -5.01 -2.00
C ASN A 42 19.14 -5.74 -2.84
N ASP A 43 19.36 -5.78 -4.15
CA ASP A 43 18.43 -6.37 -5.12
C ASP A 43 18.32 -7.91 -5.06
N GLN A 44 19.09 -8.55 -4.19
CA GLN A 44 19.02 -10.00 -3.95
C GLN A 44 17.77 -10.42 -3.16
N TYR A 45 17.17 -9.51 -2.36
CA TYR A 45 16.05 -9.84 -1.48
C TYR A 45 14.67 -9.75 -2.15
N GLN A 46 14.55 -10.34 -3.34
CA GLN A 46 13.38 -10.15 -4.21
C GLN A 46 12.09 -10.64 -3.55
N LYS A 47 12.12 -11.76 -2.82
CA LYS A 47 10.92 -12.31 -2.16
C LYS A 47 10.47 -11.43 -1.00
N LEU A 48 11.42 -10.89 -0.24
CA LEU A 48 11.12 -9.96 0.83
C LEU A 48 10.64 -8.60 0.30
N GLN A 49 11.22 -8.10 -0.79
CA GLN A 49 10.75 -6.87 -1.47
C GLN A 49 9.32 -7.05 -2.02
N GLU A 50 9.02 -8.18 -2.66
CA GLU A 50 7.66 -8.54 -3.12
C GLU A 50 6.67 -8.55 -1.96
N TRP A 51 6.99 -9.27 -0.88
CA TRP A 51 6.16 -9.35 0.33
C TRP A 51 5.91 -7.96 0.95
N CYS A 52 6.94 -7.14 1.02
CA CYS A 52 6.87 -5.76 1.47
C CYS A 52 5.90 -4.94 0.60
N ASN A 53 6.04 -5.03 -0.72
CA ASN A 53 5.21 -4.31 -1.67
C ASN A 53 3.75 -4.77 -1.64
N ASP A 54 3.48 -6.06 -1.44
CA ASP A 54 2.12 -6.59 -1.28
C ASP A 54 1.40 -6.00 -0.06
N ILE A 55 2.14 -5.67 1.00
CA ILE A 55 1.61 -4.94 2.15
C ILE A 55 1.37 -3.48 1.79
N LEU A 56 2.35 -2.82 1.15
CA LEU A 56 2.25 -1.39 0.84
C LEU A 56 1.08 -1.06 -0.10
N VAL A 57 0.81 -1.91 -1.09
CA VAL A 57 -0.31 -1.70 -2.02
C VAL A 57 -1.65 -1.62 -1.28
N LYS A 58 -1.83 -2.40 -0.21
CA LYS A 58 -3.07 -2.42 0.58
C LYS A 58 -3.26 -1.15 1.40
N TYR A 59 -2.17 -0.50 1.80
CA TYR A 59 -2.17 0.71 2.63
C TYR A 59 -1.64 1.93 1.88
N SER A 60 -1.65 1.89 0.54
CA SER A 60 -0.95 2.83 -0.35
C SER A 60 -1.22 4.29 0.01
N LYS A 61 -2.49 4.62 0.25
CA LYS A 61 -2.91 5.97 0.66
C LYS A 61 -2.17 6.43 1.92
N THR A 62 -2.20 5.63 2.99
CA THR A 62 -1.55 5.95 4.27
C THR A 62 -0.04 6.12 4.13
N ILE A 63 0.61 5.30 3.30
CA ILE A 63 2.06 5.35 3.11
C ILE A 63 2.48 6.61 2.37
N PHE A 64 1.80 6.94 1.28
CA PHE A 64 2.12 8.14 0.50
C PHE A 64 1.81 9.42 1.30
N GLU A 65 0.77 9.41 2.14
CA GLU A 65 0.42 10.52 3.05
C GLU A 65 1.37 10.66 4.26
N SER A 66 2.22 9.65 4.54
CA SER A 66 3.16 9.68 5.66
C SER A 66 4.22 10.79 5.52
N GLU A 67 4.64 11.34 6.64
CA GLU A 67 5.78 12.26 6.74
C GLU A 67 7.09 11.62 6.26
N ASP A 68 7.22 10.30 6.46
CA ASP A 68 8.44 9.55 6.12
C ASP A 68 8.52 9.16 4.63
N PHE A 69 7.47 9.43 3.84
CA PHE A 69 7.42 9.02 2.43
C PHE A 69 8.61 9.56 1.62
N THR A 70 9.04 10.79 1.89
CA THR A 70 10.17 11.41 1.20
C THR A 70 11.52 10.74 1.52
N SER A 71 11.58 9.91 2.57
CA SER A 71 12.77 9.14 2.95
C SER A 71 12.87 7.79 2.22
N LEU A 72 11.92 7.46 1.34
CA LEU A 72 11.92 6.21 0.59
C LEU A 72 13.14 6.14 -0.35
N GLN A 73 13.78 4.97 -0.42
CA GLN A 73 14.82 4.72 -1.42
C GLN A 73 14.22 4.71 -2.83
N GLU A 74 15.00 5.14 -3.82
CA GLU A 74 14.54 5.31 -5.20
C GLU A 74 14.06 4.00 -5.83
N ASN A 75 14.79 2.90 -5.64
CA ASN A 75 14.39 1.59 -6.14
C ASN A 75 13.11 1.05 -5.48
N ALA A 76 12.91 1.34 -4.19
CA ALA A 76 11.66 1.09 -3.49
C ALA A 76 10.50 1.87 -4.14
N LEU A 77 10.68 3.16 -4.40
CA LEU A 77 9.69 3.99 -5.09
C LEU A 77 9.38 3.42 -6.48
N ILE A 78 10.41 3.13 -7.28
CA ILE A 78 10.26 2.51 -8.61
C ILE A 78 9.47 1.20 -8.53
N SER A 79 9.74 0.36 -7.54
CA SER A 79 9.05 -0.91 -7.37
C SER A 79 7.55 -0.72 -7.13
N LEU A 80 7.16 0.31 -6.35
CA LEU A 80 5.77 0.68 -6.13
C LEU A 80 5.12 1.22 -7.41
N LEU A 81 5.82 2.07 -8.16
CA LEU A 81 5.28 2.66 -9.39
C LEU A 81 4.99 1.61 -10.46
N LYS A 82 5.79 0.54 -10.52
CA LYS A 82 5.61 -0.58 -11.44
C LYS A 82 4.35 -1.43 -11.16
N ARG A 83 3.77 -1.35 -9.96
CA ARG A 83 2.65 -2.22 -9.57
C ARG A 83 1.33 -1.82 -10.23
N ASP A 84 0.72 -2.74 -10.97
CA ASP A 84 -0.59 -2.51 -11.59
C ASP A 84 -1.74 -2.45 -10.59
N ASP A 85 -1.57 -3.00 -9.39
CA ASP A 85 -2.59 -3.06 -8.34
C ASP A 85 -2.44 -1.96 -7.28
N LEU A 86 -1.54 -0.99 -7.47
CA LEU A 86 -1.43 0.17 -6.57
C LEU A 86 -2.74 0.99 -6.59
N GLN A 87 -3.42 1.04 -5.44
CA GLN A 87 -4.71 1.71 -5.30
C GLN A 87 -4.55 3.23 -5.14
N MET A 88 -4.33 3.94 -6.25
CA MET A 88 -4.20 5.40 -6.24
C MET A 88 -4.46 5.99 -7.63
N GLU A 89 -5.12 7.16 -7.67
CA GLU A 89 -5.27 7.94 -8.89
C GLU A 89 -3.89 8.41 -9.42
N GLU A 90 -3.66 8.30 -10.72
CA GLU A 90 -2.34 8.61 -11.31
C GLU A 90 -1.89 10.05 -11.08
N ILE A 91 -2.83 11.00 -10.97
CA ILE A 91 -2.50 12.38 -10.62
C ILE A 91 -1.92 12.50 -9.21
N LYS A 92 -2.45 11.73 -8.25
CA LYS A 92 -1.89 11.68 -6.89
C LYS A 92 -0.50 11.06 -6.90
N VAL A 93 -0.32 9.97 -7.65
CA VAL A 93 0.99 9.34 -7.84
C VAL A 93 2.01 10.35 -8.37
N TRP A 94 1.66 11.11 -9.41
CA TRP A 94 2.48 12.20 -9.95
C TRP A 94 2.87 13.22 -8.88
N ASN A 95 1.89 13.77 -8.16
CA ASN A 95 2.12 14.79 -7.13
C ASN A 95 3.08 14.30 -6.03
N TYR A 96 2.96 13.04 -5.61
CA TYR A 96 3.86 12.47 -4.62
C TYR A 96 5.28 12.25 -5.16
N ILE A 97 5.44 11.87 -6.42
CA ILE A 97 6.78 11.73 -7.02
C ILE A 97 7.47 13.07 -7.14
N ILE A 98 6.74 14.12 -7.51
CA ILE A 98 7.27 15.49 -7.51
C ILE A 98 7.70 15.88 -6.09
N LYS A 99 6.83 15.66 -5.09
CA LYS A 99 7.15 15.90 -3.66
C LYS A 99 8.41 15.14 -3.23
N TRP A 100 8.53 13.86 -3.59
CA TRP A 100 9.71 13.04 -3.30
C TRP A 100 10.94 13.62 -3.99
N GLY A 101 10.87 13.92 -5.29
CA GLY A 101 11.99 14.47 -6.07
C GLY A 101 12.49 15.81 -5.54
N ILE A 102 11.60 16.70 -5.12
CA ILE A 102 11.96 17.97 -4.47
C ILE A 102 12.67 17.72 -3.15
N ALA A 103 12.15 16.82 -2.30
CA ALA A 103 12.76 16.51 -1.01
C ALA A 103 14.16 15.89 -1.13
N GLN A 104 14.46 15.21 -2.24
CA GLN A 104 15.80 14.68 -2.54
C GLN A 104 16.80 15.76 -2.99
N ASN A 105 16.36 17.00 -3.19
CA ASN A 105 17.19 18.12 -3.63
C ASN A 105 17.03 19.30 -2.64
N PRO A 106 17.78 19.31 -1.51
CA PRO A 106 17.58 20.27 -0.40
C PRO A 106 17.75 21.76 -0.76
N GLY A 107 18.29 22.08 -1.93
CA GLY A 107 18.42 23.45 -2.44
C GLY A 107 17.26 23.93 -3.33
N LEU A 108 16.30 23.06 -3.67
CA LEU A 108 15.16 23.43 -4.50
C LEU A 108 14.09 24.16 -3.67
N SER A 109 13.60 25.26 -4.22
CA SER A 109 12.38 25.92 -3.74
C SER A 109 11.18 24.97 -3.84
N THR A 110 10.26 25.03 -2.89
CA THR A 110 8.98 24.31 -2.98
C THR A 110 8.02 24.92 -4.00
N ASP A 111 8.23 26.18 -4.41
CA ASP A 111 7.44 26.87 -5.44
C ASP A 111 8.12 26.78 -6.81
N PRO A 112 7.55 26.01 -7.77
CA PRO A 112 8.12 25.82 -9.11
C PRO A 112 8.12 27.08 -9.98
N ASN A 113 7.31 28.09 -9.67
CA ASN A 113 7.25 29.32 -10.48
C ASN A 113 8.56 30.12 -10.46
N ASN A 114 9.39 29.90 -9.43
CA ASN A 114 10.67 30.56 -9.24
C ASN A 114 11.86 29.69 -9.69
N TRP A 115 11.61 28.60 -10.40
CA TRP A 115 12.67 27.66 -10.78
C TRP A 115 13.44 28.11 -12.01
N THR A 116 14.76 27.94 -11.95
CA THR A 116 15.63 28.07 -13.12
C THR A 116 15.68 26.75 -13.90
N ARG A 117 16.28 26.77 -15.10
CA ARG A 117 16.48 25.54 -15.88
C ARG A 117 17.33 24.51 -15.14
N GLU A 118 18.31 24.96 -14.36
CA GLU A 118 19.16 24.08 -13.54
C GLU A 118 18.36 23.40 -12.43
N ASN A 119 17.35 24.08 -11.87
CA ASN A 119 16.44 23.49 -10.89
C ASN A 119 15.60 22.37 -11.51
N PHE A 120 15.01 22.62 -12.70
CA PHE A 120 14.28 21.58 -13.44
C PHE A 120 15.17 20.43 -13.86
N GLN A 121 16.41 20.71 -14.29
CA GLN A 121 17.37 19.66 -14.64
C GLN A 121 17.73 18.80 -13.44
N SER A 122 17.95 19.39 -12.26
CA SER A 122 18.24 18.66 -11.02
C SER A 122 17.07 17.75 -10.60
N LEU A 123 15.83 18.23 -10.72
CA LEU A 123 14.64 17.40 -10.50
C LEU A 123 14.56 16.28 -11.53
N LYS A 124 14.78 16.58 -12.81
CA LYS A 124 14.75 15.62 -13.93
C LYS A 124 15.76 14.49 -13.69
N ASP A 125 17.00 14.83 -13.38
CA ASP A 125 18.07 13.86 -13.13
C ASP A 125 17.72 12.95 -11.96
N LYS A 126 17.08 13.50 -10.92
CA LYS A 126 16.68 12.71 -9.76
C LYS A 126 15.48 11.80 -10.02
N LEU A 127 14.57 12.21 -10.90
CA LEU A 127 13.35 11.47 -11.24
C LEU A 127 13.48 10.59 -12.49
N GLN A 128 14.62 10.62 -13.19
CA GLN A 128 14.80 9.98 -14.50
C GLN A 128 14.37 8.50 -14.55
N ASN A 129 14.57 7.75 -13.46
CA ASN A 129 14.21 6.33 -13.37
C ASN A 129 12.74 6.12 -12.92
N CYS A 130 12.11 7.14 -12.32
CA CYS A 130 10.73 7.10 -11.88
C CYS A 130 9.76 7.53 -12.99
N LEU A 131 10.11 8.56 -13.78
CA LEU A 131 9.25 9.12 -14.84
C LEU A 131 8.75 8.08 -15.85
N PRO A 132 9.55 7.10 -16.32
CA PRO A 132 9.10 6.06 -17.25
C PRO A 132 8.01 5.12 -16.68
N HIS A 133 7.75 5.18 -15.37
CA HIS A 133 6.76 4.34 -14.69
C HIS A 133 5.44 5.08 -14.41
N ILE A 134 5.31 6.34 -14.84
CA ILE A 134 4.08 7.12 -14.74
C ILE A 134 3.13 6.82 -15.90
N ARG A 135 1.85 6.60 -15.59
CA ARG A 135 0.82 6.32 -16.58
C ARG A 135 0.20 7.63 -17.08
N TYR A 136 1.00 8.48 -17.73
CA TYR A 136 0.58 9.82 -18.17
C TYR A 136 -0.73 9.84 -18.95
N PHE A 137 -0.94 8.86 -19.83
CA PHE A 137 -2.14 8.74 -20.66
C PHE A 137 -3.41 8.29 -19.89
N GLN A 138 -3.28 8.01 -18.60
CA GLN A 138 -4.40 7.70 -17.70
C GLN A 138 -4.72 8.89 -16.76
N ILE A 139 -4.00 10.01 -16.90
CA ILE A 139 -4.28 11.27 -16.22
C ILE A 139 -5.23 12.08 -17.09
N SER A 140 -6.29 12.63 -16.51
CA SER A 140 -7.26 13.47 -17.23
C SER A 140 -6.60 14.76 -17.75
N GLY A 141 -7.05 15.27 -18.89
CA GLY A 141 -6.50 16.49 -19.51
C GLY A 141 -6.40 17.67 -18.57
N ASP A 142 -7.46 17.95 -17.79
CA ASP A 142 -7.49 19.06 -16.82
C ASP A 142 -6.35 18.93 -15.79
N ASN A 143 -6.18 17.74 -15.21
CA ASN A 143 -5.09 17.45 -14.27
C ASN A 143 -3.70 17.58 -14.91
N ILE A 144 -3.53 17.30 -16.21
CA ILE A 144 -2.26 17.53 -16.90
C ILE A 144 -1.95 19.02 -16.98
N VAL A 145 -2.92 19.83 -17.39
CA VAL A 145 -2.78 21.29 -17.47
C VAL A 145 -2.48 21.87 -16.09
N ASP A 146 -3.25 21.47 -15.07
CA ASP A 146 -3.16 22.06 -13.73
C ASP A 146 -1.88 21.66 -12.96
N ASN A 147 -1.33 20.46 -13.20
CA ASN A 147 -0.27 19.89 -12.33
C ASN A 147 0.99 19.44 -13.07
N ILE A 148 0.91 19.04 -14.34
CA ILE A 148 2.06 18.52 -15.10
C ILE A 148 2.70 19.62 -15.94
N GLU A 149 1.91 20.54 -16.48
CA GLU A 149 2.40 21.63 -17.35
C GLU A 149 3.47 22.49 -16.65
N LEU A 150 3.31 22.75 -15.35
CA LEU A 150 4.30 23.46 -14.53
C LEU A 150 5.68 22.78 -14.48
N TYR A 151 5.73 21.47 -14.68
CA TYR A 151 6.94 20.67 -14.64
C TYR A 151 7.30 20.08 -16.01
N GLN A 152 6.71 20.58 -17.11
CA GLN A 152 6.90 20.01 -18.44
C GLN A 152 8.36 19.89 -18.88
N GLU A 153 9.26 20.74 -18.35
CA GLU A 153 10.70 20.73 -18.63
C GLU A 153 11.41 19.43 -18.18
N ILE A 154 10.86 18.71 -17.21
CA ILE A 154 11.44 17.43 -16.76
C ILE A 154 11.09 16.26 -17.68
N LEU A 155 10.10 16.43 -18.56
CA LEU A 155 9.64 15.38 -19.47
C LEU A 155 10.47 15.36 -20.76
N GLU A 156 10.55 14.19 -21.38
CA GLU A 156 11.11 14.07 -22.73
C GLU A 156 10.23 14.77 -23.75
N LYS A 157 10.85 15.46 -24.72
CA LYS A 157 10.14 16.30 -25.70
C LYS A 157 9.10 15.51 -26.51
N ASP A 158 9.44 14.29 -26.91
CA ASP A 158 8.53 13.43 -27.67
C ASP A 158 7.34 12.95 -26.83
N LEU A 159 7.58 12.66 -25.54
CA LEU A 159 6.52 12.31 -24.60
C LEU A 159 5.56 13.49 -24.38
N LEU A 160 6.10 14.69 -24.13
CA LEU A 160 5.29 15.90 -23.95
C LEU A 160 4.41 16.16 -25.19
N LYS A 161 5.00 16.07 -26.39
CA LYS A 161 4.28 16.22 -27.66
C LYS A 161 3.14 15.21 -27.79
N ASP A 162 3.36 13.96 -27.41
CA ASP A 162 2.34 12.92 -27.48
C ASP A 162 1.23 13.09 -26.43
N ILE A 163 1.58 13.56 -25.23
CA ILE A 163 0.61 13.94 -24.20
C ILE A 163 -0.30 15.06 -24.74
N LEU A 164 0.28 16.14 -25.26
CA LEU A 164 -0.48 17.27 -25.82
C LEU A 164 -1.37 16.85 -26.99
N LYS A 165 -0.91 15.92 -27.85
CA LYS A 165 -1.76 15.34 -28.90
C LYS A 165 -3.00 14.65 -28.33
N ARG A 166 -2.85 13.86 -27.26
CA ARG A 166 -3.96 13.12 -26.63
C ARG A 166 -4.94 14.03 -25.90
N ILE A 167 -4.46 15.12 -25.31
CA ILE A 167 -5.32 16.16 -24.72
C ILE A 167 -6.18 16.80 -25.82
N ALA A 168 -5.57 17.20 -26.94
CA ALA A 168 -6.30 17.84 -28.04
C ALA A 168 -7.31 16.91 -28.73
N ASN A 169 -7.01 15.61 -28.82
CA ASN A 169 -7.92 14.59 -29.33
C ASN A 169 -7.49 13.21 -28.83
N SER A 170 -8.34 12.61 -27.99
CA SER A 170 -8.08 11.32 -27.34
C SER A 170 -7.91 10.16 -28.31
N ASN A 171 -8.32 10.26 -29.58
CA ASN A 171 -8.19 9.22 -30.59
C ASN A 171 -6.86 9.30 -31.40
N ARG A 172 -6.00 10.29 -31.14
CA ARG A 172 -4.74 10.43 -31.88
C ARG A 172 -3.73 9.35 -31.52
N ASN A 173 -3.08 8.80 -32.54
CA ASN A 173 -1.97 7.88 -32.33
C ASN A 173 -0.75 8.59 -31.74
N VAL A 174 -0.06 7.90 -30.84
CA VAL A 174 1.16 8.36 -30.16
C VAL A 174 2.26 7.33 -30.37
N GLN A 175 3.51 7.76 -30.31
CA GLN A 175 4.67 6.88 -30.42
C GLN A 175 5.18 6.45 -29.04
N SER A 176 4.91 7.26 -28.03
CA SER A 176 5.22 6.98 -26.64
C SER A 176 4.59 5.67 -26.15
N LYS A 177 5.34 4.93 -25.32
CA LYS A 177 4.81 3.72 -24.68
C LYS A 177 3.65 4.10 -23.76
N ILE A 178 2.47 3.55 -24.04
CA ILE A 178 1.30 3.70 -23.18
C ILE A 178 1.32 2.59 -22.13
N LEU A 179 1.37 2.96 -20.86
CA LEU A 179 1.16 2.02 -19.76
C LEU A 179 -0.35 1.79 -19.54
N PRO A 180 -0.78 0.54 -19.29
CA PRO A 180 -2.18 0.23 -19.03
C PRO A 180 -2.66 0.88 -17.71
N PRO A 181 -3.95 1.18 -17.55
CA PRO A 181 -4.49 1.70 -16.30
C PRO A 181 -4.26 0.72 -15.14
N ARG A 182 -4.12 1.24 -13.92
CA ARG A 182 -4.05 0.40 -12.72
C ARG A 182 -5.38 -0.29 -12.46
N ILE A 183 -5.29 -1.48 -11.88
CA ILE A 183 -6.44 -2.29 -11.46
C ILE A 183 -7.04 -1.61 -10.23
N ASN A 184 -8.24 -1.05 -10.36
CA ASN A 184 -8.96 -0.51 -9.22
C ASN A 184 -9.68 -1.64 -8.47
N PHE A 185 -9.13 -1.95 -7.30
CA PHE A 185 -9.76 -2.36 -6.05
C PHE A 185 -10.98 -1.53 -5.72
N PRO A 186 -12.21 -2.00 -5.94
CA PRO A 186 -13.33 -1.18 -5.53
C PRO A 186 -13.36 -1.05 -3.99
N GLN A 187 -13.77 0.11 -3.45
CA GLN A 187 -13.61 0.53 -2.06
C GLN A 187 -14.80 0.22 -1.11
N SER A 188 -14.49 -0.42 0.03
CA SER A 188 -15.25 -0.81 1.27
C SER A 188 -16.69 -1.37 1.26
N LEU A 189 -16.89 -2.69 1.51
CA LEU A 189 -18.21 -3.26 1.90
C LEU A 189 -18.74 -2.54 3.15
N PRO A 190 -20.06 -2.27 3.28
CA PRO A 190 -20.63 -1.74 4.50
C PRO A 190 -20.43 -2.78 5.61
N SER A 191 -19.54 -2.44 6.53
CA SER A 191 -19.35 -2.97 7.88
C SER A 191 -19.88 -4.40 8.08
N SER A 192 -19.37 -5.34 7.30
CA SER A 192 -19.74 -6.75 7.37
C SER A 192 -18.59 -7.51 8.00
N LEU A 193 -18.87 -8.18 9.11
CA LEU A 193 -17.87 -8.93 9.85
C LEU A 193 -17.78 -10.35 9.29
N PHE A 194 -16.63 -10.68 8.73
CA PHE A 194 -16.34 -11.99 8.16
C PHE A 194 -15.60 -12.84 9.19
N PHE A 195 -16.16 -13.99 9.54
CA PHE A 195 -15.50 -14.98 10.38
C PHE A 195 -15.06 -16.17 9.57
N LEU A 196 -13.75 -16.39 9.50
CA LEU A 196 -13.14 -17.59 8.93
C LEU A 196 -13.05 -18.65 10.02
N LYS A 197 -13.83 -19.73 9.92
CA LYS A 197 -13.53 -20.95 10.68
C LYS A 197 -12.43 -21.71 9.94
N ASN A 198 -11.32 -22.01 10.63
CA ASN A 198 -10.24 -22.89 10.17
C ASN A 198 -9.60 -22.52 8.83
N GLY A 199 -9.52 -21.22 8.50
CA GLY A 199 -8.75 -20.74 7.35
C GLY A 199 -9.31 -21.05 5.95
N THR A 200 -10.51 -21.64 5.83
CA THR A 200 -11.15 -21.86 4.53
C THR A 200 -12.42 -21.02 4.37
N ILE A 201 -12.60 -20.43 3.18
CA ILE A 201 -13.77 -19.60 2.84
C ILE A 201 -15.06 -20.43 2.89
N HIS A 202 -14.99 -21.74 2.60
CA HIS A 202 -16.14 -22.64 2.55
C HIS A 202 -16.80 -22.88 3.92
N SER A 203 -16.09 -22.68 5.03
CA SER A 203 -16.64 -22.74 6.39
C SER A 203 -16.87 -21.36 7.03
N SER A 204 -16.78 -20.28 6.24
CA SER A 204 -16.93 -18.92 6.73
C SER A 204 -18.39 -18.59 7.08
N ILE A 205 -18.57 -17.77 8.11
CA ILE A 205 -19.89 -17.25 8.52
C ILE A 205 -19.93 -15.77 8.15
N LEU A 206 -20.76 -15.43 7.16
CA LEU A 206 -21.19 -14.06 6.93
C LEU A 206 -22.35 -13.73 7.86
N SER A 207 -22.14 -12.74 8.74
CA SER A 207 -23.09 -12.29 9.74
C SER A 207 -23.29 -10.78 9.64
N ARG A 208 -24.51 -10.32 9.34
CA ARG A 208 -24.79 -8.88 9.23
C ARG A 208 -25.10 -8.27 10.59
N VAL A 209 -24.84 -6.97 10.71
CA VAL A 209 -25.10 -6.19 11.92
C VAL A 209 -26.60 -5.89 12.05
N LYS A 210 -27.20 -6.26 13.19
CA LYS A 210 -28.58 -5.90 13.56
C LYS A 210 -28.66 -4.55 14.26
N LYS A 211 -27.64 -4.21 15.06
CA LYS A 211 -27.60 -2.99 15.89
C LYS A 211 -26.33 -2.17 15.58
N PRO A 212 -26.35 -1.30 14.54
CA PRO A 212 -25.18 -0.55 14.10
C PRO A 212 -24.48 0.26 15.20
N LYS A 213 -25.25 0.85 16.12
CA LYS A 213 -24.73 1.68 17.22
C LYS A 213 -23.77 0.95 18.16
N TYR A 214 -23.86 -0.37 18.27
CA TYR A 214 -23.05 -1.19 19.18
C TYR A 214 -22.15 -2.18 18.43
N ALA A 215 -22.12 -2.10 17.09
CA ALA A 215 -21.53 -3.13 16.26
C ALA A 215 -20.02 -3.31 16.48
N ILE A 216 -19.32 -2.21 16.76
CA ILE A 216 -17.87 -2.18 16.97
C ILE A 216 -17.57 -1.20 18.10
N TYR A 217 -16.79 -1.66 19.07
CA TYR A 217 -16.19 -0.86 20.12
C TYR A 217 -14.70 -1.21 20.20
N CYS A 218 -13.86 -0.18 20.18
CA CYS A 218 -12.43 -0.30 20.44
C CYS A 218 -12.09 0.66 21.57
N GLY A 219 -11.39 0.18 22.59
CA GLY A 219 -11.01 0.97 23.75
C GLY A 219 -9.58 0.66 24.18
N PRO A 220 -8.96 1.52 25.02
CA PRO A 220 -7.55 1.36 25.41
C PRO A 220 -7.27 0.09 26.24
N THR A 221 -8.31 -0.52 26.80
CA THR A 221 -8.21 -1.71 27.67
C THR A 221 -8.82 -2.98 27.06
N VAL A 222 -9.24 -2.92 25.79
CA VAL A 222 -9.86 -4.04 25.07
C VAL A 222 -9.33 -4.14 23.64
N GLY A 223 -9.26 -5.36 23.11
CA GLY A 223 -9.06 -5.62 21.69
C GLY A 223 -10.33 -5.32 20.88
N PRO A 224 -10.52 -5.94 19.70
CA PRO A 224 -11.76 -5.81 18.94
C PRO A 224 -12.96 -6.29 19.77
N VAL A 225 -13.92 -5.40 20.03
CA VAL A 225 -15.19 -5.73 20.68
C VAL A 225 -16.34 -5.52 19.69
N PHE A 226 -17.08 -6.58 19.41
CA PHE A 226 -18.27 -6.58 18.58
C PHE A 226 -19.50 -6.76 19.47
N ASP A 227 -19.73 -5.79 20.34
CA ASP A 227 -20.68 -5.90 21.47
C ASP A 227 -20.40 -7.17 22.31
N ASN A 228 -21.44 -7.78 22.86
CA ASN A 228 -21.40 -9.09 23.49
C ASN A 228 -21.30 -10.27 22.51
N ASP A 229 -21.19 -10.04 21.20
CA ASP A 229 -21.02 -11.11 20.22
C ASP A 229 -19.57 -11.61 20.20
N LEU A 230 -18.60 -10.71 20.33
CA LEU A 230 -17.19 -11.02 20.57
C LEU A 230 -16.54 -9.92 21.39
N CYS A 231 -16.02 -10.25 22.56
CA CYS A 231 -15.26 -9.33 23.40
C CYS A 231 -13.87 -9.91 23.65
N MET A 232 -12.84 -9.19 23.22
CA MET A 232 -11.43 -9.53 23.46
C MET A 232 -10.85 -8.55 24.47
N ARG A 233 -10.36 -9.04 25.61
CA ARG A 233 -9.65 -8.21 26.59
C ARG A 233 -8.18 -8.03 26.20
N ASN A 234 -7.47 -7.06 26.79
CA ASN A 234 -6.05 -6.83 26.49
C ASN A 234 -5.14 -8.05 26.68
N ASN A 235 -5.54 -9.00 27.52
CA ASN A 235 -4.88 -10.28 27.76
C ASN A 235 -5.60 -11.45 27.08
N PHE A 236 -6.17 -11.25 25.88
CA PHE A 236 -6.97 -12.22 25.13
C PHE A 236 -6.34 -13.62 24.96
N ASN A 237 -5.01 -13.70 25.06
CA ASN A 237 -4.24 -14.93 24.96
C ASN A 237 -4.15 -15.73 26.27
N GLN A 238 -4.64 -15.21 27.39
CA GLN A 238 -4.74 -15.93 28.66
C GLN A 238 -6.04 -16.73 28.75
N ASP A 239 -6.13 -17.64 29.73
CA ASP A 239 -7.32 -18.48 29.93
C ASP A 239 -8.59 -17.62 30.11
N LYS A 240 -9.61 -17.89 29.29
CA LYS A 240 -10.95 -17.29 29.36
C LYS A 240 -10.98 -15.76 29.34
N GLN A 241 -10.08 -15.12 28.59
CA GLN A 241 -10.07 -13.65 28.43
C GLN A 241 -10.85 -13.14 27.22
N CYS A 242 -11.42 -14.04 26.43
CA CYS A 242 -12.35 -13.70 25.36
C CYS A 242 -13.75 -14.19 25.72
N TYR A 243 -14.79 -13.45 25.32
CA TYR A 243 -16.19 -13.85 25.45
C TYR A 243 -16.88 -13.83 24.10
N CYS A 244 -17.79 -14.77 23.87
CA CYS A 244 -18.62 -14.81 22.67
C CYS A 244 -20.09 -15.06 23.04
N GLY A 245 -20.98 -14.27 22.42
CA GLY A 245 -22.43 -14.39 22.53
C GLY A 245 -23.10 -14.12 21.18
N GLN A 246 -24.38 -13.76 21.18
CA GLN A 246 -25.12 -13.37 19.98
C GLN A 246 -26.17 -12.31 20.35
N VAL A 247 -25.90 -11.04 20.06
CA VAL A 247 -26.74 -9.90 20.46
C VAL A 247 -26.97 -8.94 19.30
N SER A 248 -25.87 -8.48 18.70
CA SER A 248 -25.83 -7.38 17.73
C SER A 248 -25.58 -7.86 16.30
N TYR A 249 -25.30 -9.15 16.09
CA TYR A 249 -25.11 -9.77 14.78
C TYR A 249 -26.18 -10.84 14.47
N GLU A 250 -26.41 -11.11 13.19
CA GLU A 250 -27.40 -12.09 12.72
C GLU A 250 -27.10 -13.52 13.13
N LYS A 251 -25.84 -13.93 12.99
CA LYS A 251 -25.31 -15.25 13.29
C LYS A 251 -24.24 -15.15 14.37
N ALA A 252 -24.23 -16.15 15.27
CA ALA A 252 -23.21 -16.28 16.29
C ALA A 252 -21.82 -16.50 15.66
N ILE A 253 -20.82 -15.90 16.30
CA ILE A 253 -19.42 -15.94 15.86
C ILE A 253 -18.82 -17.32 16.13
N ARG A 254 -19.22 -17.95 17.24
CA ARG A 254 -18.88 -19.33 17.62
C ARG A 254 -20.14 -20.14 17.83
N ASN A 255 -20.02 -21.45 17.62
CA ASN A 255 -21.12 -22.40 17.88
C ASN A 255 -21.41 -22.55 19.37
N VAL A 256 -20.41 -22.29 20.22
CA VAL A 256 -20.50 -22.42 21.67
C VAL A 256 -20.34 -21.03 22.29
N PRO A 257 -21.39 -20.46 22.90
CA PRO A 257 -21.28 -19.19 23.61
C PRO A 257 -20.48 -19.36 24.90
N GLY A 258 -19.99 -18.24 25.43
CA GLY A 258 -19.25 -18.18 26.68
C GLY A 258 -17.77 -17.84 26.51
N TRP A 259 -17.03 -18.05 27.59
CA TRP A 259 -15.63 -17.65 27.70
C TRP A 259 -14.69 -18.61 26.96
N PHE A 260 -13.64 -18.06 26.36
CA PHE A 260 -12.62 -18.78 25.61
C PHE A 260 -11.31 -18.00 25.54
N SER A 261 -10.30 -18.60 24.90
CA SER A 261 -9.01 -17.99 24.66
C SER A 261 -8.70 -17.98 23.17
N ILE A 262 -7.95 -16.96 22.74
CA ILE A 262 -7.50 -16.80 21.36
C ILE A 262 -5.97 -16.75 21.40
N SER A 263 -5.29 -17.64 20.66
CA SER A 263 -3.83 -17.58 20.52
C SER A 263 -3.39 -16.42 19.64
N GLU A 264 -4.12 -16.17 18.56
CA GLU A 264 -3.82 -15.16 17.55
C GLU A 264 -5.09 -14.71 16.82
N TYR A 265 -5.06 -13.49 16.28
CA TYR A 265 -6.09 -12.99 15.37
C TYR A 265 -5.45 -12.06 14.34
N GLU A 266 -6.07 -11.98 13.16
CA GLU A 266 -5.69 -11.04 12.10
C GLU A 266 -6.89 -10.13 11.80
N ILE A 267 -6.63 -8.86 11.53
CA ILE A 267 -7.64 -7.89 11.10
C ILE A 267 -7.46 -7.71 9.59
N PHE A 268 -8.53 -7.93 8.83
CA PHE A 268 -8.58 -7.70 7.41
C PHE A 268 -9.52 -6.54 7.12
N GLU A 269 -9.05 -5.55 6.35
CA GLU A 269 -9.92 -4.53 5.76
C GLU A 269 -10.46 -5.08 4.43
N VAL A 270 -11.78 -5.06 4.25
CA VAL A 270 -12.43 -5.56 3.03
C VAL A 270 -12.91 -4.38 2.19
N GLN A 271 -12.45 -4.32 0.93
CA GLN A 271 -12.80 -3.27 -0.02
C GLN A 271 -13.93 -3.75 -0.99
N GLU A 272 -15.01 -2.97 -1.22
CA GLU A 272 -16.22 -3.28 -2.04
C GLU A 272 -16.02 -3.06 -3.52
N LYS A 273 -16.21 -4.12 -4.32
CA LYS A 273 -16.90 -4.14 -5.65
C LYS A 273 -17.26 -2.85 -6.42
#